data_AF-A0A7L4PN18-F1
#
_entry.id   AF-A0A7L4PN18-F1
#
_cell.length_a   1.000
_cell.length_b   1.000
_cell.length_c   1.000
_cell.angle_alpha   90.00
_cell.angle_beta   90.00
_cell.angle_gamma   90.00
#
_symmetry.space_group_name_H-M   'P 1'
#
loop_
_entity.id
_entity.type
_entity.pdbx_description
1 polymer ?
#
loop_
_entity_poly.entity_id
_entity_poly.type
_entity_poly.pdbx_seq_one_letter_code
_entity_poly.pdbx_strand_id
1 'polypeptide(L)' 'EPTLFNVEESLEIFLMQYAKKQLKGEHLSIIPILHYIYLKKIEVDNIRKIARGIASNLEKEVIQDSLVI' A
#
# COMPACT_ATOMS: atom_id res chain seq x y z
N GLU A 1 9.61 -20.85 3.24
CA GLU A 1 9.42 -20.51 1.82
C GLU A 1 8.51 -19.29 1.73
N PRO A 2 8.70 -18.38 0.76
CA PRO A 2 7.80 -17.24 0.59
C PRO A 2 6.39 -17.75 0.23
N THR A 3 5.39 -17.29 0.97
CA THR A 3 3.99 -17.57 0.64
C THR A 3 3.51 -16.64 -0.47
N LEU A 4 2.41 -16.97 -1.15
CA LEU A 4 1.78 -16.08 -2.15
C LEU A 4 1.49 -14.69 -1.56
N PHE A 5 1.05 -14.66 -0.30
CA PHE A 5 0.80 -13.43 0.43
C PHE A 5 2.05 -12.54 0.53
N ASN A 6 3.20 -13.12 0.87
CA ASN A 6 4.45 -12.36 0.97
C ASN A 6 4.92 -11.80 -0.38
N VAL A 7 4.67 -12.56 -1.47
CA VAL A 7 4.99 -12.12 -2.83
C VAL A 7 4.08 -10.97 -3.26
N GLU A 8 2.79 -11.07 -2.99
CA GLU A 8 1.81 -10.01 -3.28
C GLU A 8 2.15 -8.71 -2.54
N GLU A 9 2.43 -8.79 -1.25
CA GLU A 9 2.82 -7.65 -0.42
C GLU A 9 4.11 -6.98 -0.92
N SER A 10 5.12 -7.78 -1.25
CA SER A 10 6.39 -7.27 -1.81
C SER A 10 6.17 -6.57 -3.16
N LEU A 11 5.27 -7.10 -3.99
CA LEU A 11 4.92 -6.50 -5.28
C LEU A 11 4.16 -5.18 -5.10
N GLU A 12 3.22 -5.11 -4.15
CA GLU A 12 2.53 -3.86 -3.82
C GLU A 12 3.50 -2.76 -3.37
N ILE A 13 4.45 -3.10 -2.49
CA ILE A 13 5.50 -2.18 -2.03
C ILE A 13 6.34 -1.69 -3.21
N PHE A 14 6.78 -2.60 -4.08
CA PHE A 14 7.58 -2.25 -5.26
C PHE A 14 6.82 -1.32 -6.21
N LEU A 15 5.55 -1.65 -6.53
CA LEU A 15 4.70 -0.82 -7.39
C LEU A 15 4.48 0.56 -6.80
N MET A 16 4.34 0.66 -5.48
CA MET A 16 4.19 1.96 -4.81
C MET A 16 5.44 2.81 -4.97
N GLN A 17 6.61 2.23 -4.73
CA GLN A 17 7.87 2.94 -4.87
C GLN A 17 8.10 3.37 -6.33
N TYR A 18 7.77 2.50 -7.28
CA TYR A 18 7.84 2.80 -8.70
C TYR A 18 6.89 3.94 -9.08
N ALA A 19 5.63 3.88 -8.63
CA ALA A 19 4.64 4.94 -8.84
C ALA A 19 5.09 6.26 -8.21
N LYS A 20 5.56 6.29 -6.96
CA LYS A 20 6.12 7.49 -6.31
C LYS A 20 7.29 8.09 -7.07
N LYS A 21 8.09 7.27 -7.77
CA LYS A 21 9.22 7.75 -8.60
C LYS A 21 8.76 8.31 -9.94
N GLN A 22 7.85 7.61 -10.62
CA GLN A 22 7.43 7.93 -11.98
C GLN A 22 6.35 9.01 -12.04
N LEU A 23 5.53 9.14 -11.00
CA LEU A 23 4.47 10.14 -10.90
C LEU A 23 4.97 11.51 -10.39
N LYS A 24 6.29 11.73 -10.47
CA LYS A 24 6.93 13.04 -10.25
C LYS A 24 7.12 13.72 -11.59
N GLY A 25 6.35 14.77 -11.84
CA GLY A 25 6.50 15.61 -13.02
C GLY A 25 5.19 15.83 -13.76
N GLU A 26 5.07 17.05 -14.29
CA GLU A 26 3.96 17.59 -15.08
C GLU A 26 2.57 17.56 -14.42
N HIS A 27 2.29 18.65 -13.70
CA HIS A 27 1.02 18.93 -13.03
C HIS A 27 -0.21 19.06 -13.96
N LEU A 28 0.01 19.17 -15.28
CA LEU A 28 -1.05 19.33 -16.29
C LEU A 28 -1.25 18.05 -17.13
N SER A 29 -1.03 16.88 -16.52
CA SER A 29 -1.22 15.57 -17.14
C SER A 29 -2.16 14.68 -16.32
N ILE A 30 -2.39 13.43 -16.74
CA ILE A 30 -3.16 12.44 -15.97
C ILE A 30 -2.42 11.97 -14.69
N ILE A 31 -1.13 12.25 -14.58
CA ILE A 31 -0.23 11.78 -13.52
C ILE A 31 -0.72 12.12 -12.10
N PRO A 32 -1.18 13.34 -11.77
CA PRO A 32 -1.67 13.67 -10.44
C PRO A 32 -2.93 12.88 -10.06
N ILE A 33 -3.81 12.60 -11.03
CA ILE A 33 -5.04 11.84 -10.82
C ILE A 33 -4.68 10.38 -10.53
N LEU A 34 -3.77 9.78 -11.32
CA LEU A 34 -3.28 8.43 -11.07
C LEU A 34 -2.58 8.33 -9.72
N HIS A 35 -1.78 9.34 -9.37
CA HIS A 35 -1.10 9.40 -8.08
C HIS A 35 -2.11 9.45 -6.92
N TYR A 36 -3.15 10.27 -7.04
CA TYR A 36 -4.23 10.32 -6.05
C TYR A 36 -4.93 8.98 -5.91
N ILE A 37 -5.40 8.38 -7.01
CA ILE A 37 -6.12 7.09 -6.99
C ILE A 37 -5.27 6.02 -6.32
N TYR A 38 -3.98 5.97 -6.66
CA TYR A 38 -3.05 4.97 -6.14
C TYR A 38 -2.79 5.16 -4.64
N LEU A 39 -2.51 6.38 -4.19
CA LEU A 39 -2.34 6.68 -2.76
C LEU A 39 -3.62 6.40 -1.98
N LYS A 40 -4.79 6.71 -2.56
CA LYS A 40 -6.09 6.47 -1.92
C LYS A 40 -6.38 4.98 -1.76
N LYS A 41 -5.99 4.15 -2.73
CA LYS A 41 -6.08 2.69 -2.62
C LYS A 41 -5.26 2.18 -1.43
N ILE A 42 -4.00 2.58 -1.32
CA ILE A 42 -3.11 2.17 -0.22
C ILE A 42 -3.67 2.62 1.15
N GLU A 43 -4.16 3.86 1.24
CA GLU A 43 -4.77 4.38 2.46
C GLU A 43 -5.94 3.50 2.92
N VAL A 44 -6.88 3.20 2.02
CA VAL A 44 -8.06 2.37 2.33
C VAL A 44 -7.66 0.93 2.65
N ASP A 45 -6.69 0.38 1.93
CA ASP A 45 -6.21 -0.99 2.15
C ASP A 45 -5.51 -1.11 3.51
N ASN A 46 -4.68 -0.13 3.90
CA ASN A 46 -4.07 -0.07 5.24
C ASN A 46 -5.11 0.07 6.35
N ILE A 47 -6.10 0.96 6.20
CA ILE A 47 -7.21 1.09 7.18
C ILE A 47 -7.94 -0.24 7.35
N ARG A 48 -8.17 -0.97 6.25
CA ARG A 48 -8.81 -2.29 6.30
C ARG A 48 -7.94 -3.32 7.01
N LYS A 49 -6.62 -3.35 6.74
CA LYS A 49 -5.66 -4.23 7.42
C LYS A 49 -5.68 -3.96 8.94
N ILE A 50 -5.64 -2.69 9.34
CA ILE A 50 -5.73 -2.28 10.76
C ILE A 50 -7.04 -2.75 11.39
N ALA A 51 -8.18 -2.44 10.77
CA ALA A 51 -9.49 -2.80 11.31
C ALA A 51 -9.65 -4.31 11.49
N ARG A 52 -9.21 -5.11 10.50
CA ARG A 52 -9.24 -6.57 10.56
C ARG A 52 -8.27 -7.13 11.60
N GLY A 53 -7.06 -6.58 11.69
CA GLY A 53 -6.07 -7.01 12.67
C GLY A 53 -6.56 -6.81 14.10
N ILE A 54 -7.17 -5.64 14.39
CA ILE A 54 -7.79 -5.36 15.68
C ILE A 54 -8.94 -6.33 15.96
N ALA A 55 -9.84 -6.54 14.99
CA ALA A 55 -10.97 -7.45 15.14
C ALA A 55 -10.55 -8.92 15.41
N SER A 56 -9.38 -9.31 14.90
CA SER A 56 -8.80 -10.65 15.08
C SER A 56 -7.84 -10.75 16.29
N ASN A 57 -7.73 -9.71 17.13
CA ASN A 57 -6.77 -9.65 18.25
C ASN A 57 -5.31 -9.94 17.85
N LEU A 58 -4.88 -9.49 16.66
CA LEU A 58 -3.49 -9.57 16.27
C LEU A 58 -2.64 -8.61 17.12
N GLU A 59 -1.40 -9.00 17.38
CA GLU A 59 -0.43 -8.11 18.01
C GLU A 59 -0.19 -6.88 17.15
N LYS A 60 0.00 -5.73 17.80
CA LYS A 60 0.16 -4.45 17.11
C LYS A 60 1.35 -4.45 16.14
N GLU A 61 2.44 -5.14 16.50
CA GLU A 61 3.65 -5.25 15.69
C GLU A 61 3.38 -6.00 14.38
N VAL A 62 2.64 -7.11 14.44
CA VAL A 62 2.18 -7.87 13.26
C VAL A 62 1.30 -7.02 12.34
N ILE A 63 0.39 -6.21 12.92
CA ILE A 63 -0.43 -5.29 12.13
C ILE A 63 0.44 -4.25 11.43
N GLN A 64 1.42 -3.68 12.14
CA GLN A 64 2.31 -2.64 11.60
C GLN A 64 3.20 -3.17 10.47
N ASP A 65 3.74 -4.38 10.62
CA ASP A 65 4.58 -5.02 9.60
C ASP A 65 3.83 -5.25 8.27
N SER A 66 2.50 -5.37 8.32
CA SER A 66 1.66 -5.56 7.13
C SER A 66 1.28 -4.28 6.37
N LEU A 67 1.63 -3.09 6.89
CA LEU A 67 1.22 -1.80 6.32
C LEU A 67 2.19 -1.36 5.22
N VAL A 68 1.63 -0.81 4.13
CA VAL A 68 2.40 -0.28 2.99
C VAL A 68 2.51 1.24 3.14
N ILE A 69 3.73 1.82 3.22
CA ILE A 69 3.97 3.24 3.58
C ILE A 69 4.74 4.04 2.52
#